data_AF-A0A1L7N802-F1
#
_entry.id   AF-A0A1L7N802-F1
#
_cell.length_a   1.000
_cell.length_b   1.000
_cell.length_c   1.000
_cell.angle_alpha   90.00
_cell.angle_beta   90.00
_cell.angle_gamma   90.00
#
_symmetry.space_group_name_H-M   'P 1'
#
loop_
_entity.id
_entity.type
_entity.pdbx_description
1 polymer ?
#
loop_
_entity_poly.entity_id
_entity_poly.type
_entity_poly.pdbx_seq_one_letter_code
_entity_poly.pdbx_strand_id
1 'polypeptide(L)'
;MLGGSFSKEQSNSELKKQIQASYTSQPAVRTNEASKSTLTAQGNPVNDNGIEGNWAGQLEGQGELSIRRGPSSYQFSLTVKSEAGEGPVCSGEVSGEIPLQGEFKTFRDAETGCRIDFSFKGRLVELSEINCMTFHGASCSFEGSLQKR
;
A
#
# COMPACT_ATOMS: atom_id res chain seq x y z
N MET A 1 43.31 54.88 19.04
CA MET A 1 41.89 54.70 19.40
C MET A 1 41.61 53.21 19.30
N LEU A 2 41.44 52.51 20.44
CA LEU A 2 40.14 52.05 20.98
C LEU A 2 39.45 51.10 19.99
N GLY A 3 39.08 49.86 20.26
CA GLY A 3 38.96 49.02 21.46
C GLY A 3 38.52 47.62 20.96
N GLY A 4 38.84 46.53 21.66
CA GLY A 4 37.87 45.85 22.56
C GLY A 4 37.01 44.83 21.79
N SER A 5 37.36 43.54 21.80
CA SER A 5 36.73 42.46 22.61
C SER A 5 35.20 42.40 22.54
N PHE A 6 34.63 41.22 22.28
CA PHE A 6 33.90 40.43 23.31
C PHE A 6 33.32 39.12 22.73
N SER A 7 33.68 38.01 23.37
CA SER A 7 33.01 36.70 23.33
C SER A 7 31.63 36.76 23.99
N LYS A 8 30.71 35.86 23.64
CA LYS A 8 30.15 34.86 24.59
C LYS A 8 29.05 33.97 23.99
N GLU A 9 29.34 32.70 24.10
CA GLU A 9 28.50 31.52 24.32
C GLU A 9 27.55 31.71 25.53
N GLN A 10 26.28 31.29 25.41
CA GLN A 10 25.40 30.76 26.49
C GLN A 10 24.00 30.44 25.91
N SER A 11 23.64 29.16 25.78
CA SER A 11 22.83 28.37 26.73
C SER A 11 21.37 28.84 26.83
N ASN A 12 20.43 28.08 26.24
CA ASN A 12 19.00 28.28 26.45
C ASN A 12 18.28 26.94 26.66
N SER A 13 18.48 26.38 27.85
CA SER A 13 17.83 25.20 28.39
C SER A 13 16.75 25.60 29.40
N GLU A 14 15.76 26.42 29.05
CA GLU A 14 14.66 26.77 29.98
C GLU A 14 13.34 27.13 29.26
N LEU A 15 12.62 26.13 28.73
CA LEU A 15 11.20 26.32 28.38
C LEU A 15 10.36 25.04 28.62
N LYS A 16 10.58 24.41 29.76
CA LYS A 16 9.66 23.42 30.35
C LYS A 16 9.38 23.83 31.79
N LYS A 17 8.28 24.57 32.00
CA LYS A 17 7.44 24.64 33.20
C LYS A 17 6.74 25.99 33.23
N GLN A 18 5.46 26.00 32.88
CA GLN A 18 4.40 26.79 33.51
C GLN A 18 3.17 26.68 32.60
N ILE A 19 2.12 26.04 33.11
CA ILE A 19 0.70 26.41 33.02
C ILE A 19 -0.05 25.26 33.70
N GLN A 20 -0.31 25.43 34.98
CA GLN A 20 -1.29 24.68 35.76
C GLN A 20 -2.05 25.68 36.65
N ALA A 21 -3.36 25.45 36.76
CA ALA A 21 -4.35 26.08 37.66
C ALA A 21 -4.87 27.48 37.20
N SER A 22 -6.18 27.79 37.15
CA SER A 22 -7.35 27.17 37.77
C SER A 22 -8.66 27.96 37.52
N TYR A 23 -9.82 27.33 37.84
CA TYR A 23 -11.16 27.90 38.18
C TYR A 23 -12.10 28.30 37.02
N THR A 24 -13.43 28.05 36.98
CA THR A 24 -14.44 27.47 37.90
C THR A 24 -15.71 27.11 37.09
N SER A 25 -16.48 26.16 37.64
CA SER A 25 -17.74 25.53 37.18
C SER A 25 -18.95 26.44 36.89
N GLN A 26 -19.75 26.05 35.88
CA GLN A 26 -21.16 26.44 35.67
C GLN A 26 -22.01 25.26 35.13
N PRO A 27 -23.35 25.27 35.28
CA PRO A 27 -24.15 24.09 35.61
C PRO A 27 -24.73 23.32 34.41
N ALA A 28 -25.19 22.10 34.71
CA ALA A 28 -25.79 21.13 33.81
C ALA A 28 -27.09 21.62 33.14
N VAL A 29 -27.15 21.51 31.81
CA VAL A 29 -28.39 21.47 31.04
C VAL A 29 -28.41 20.16 30.26
N ARG A 30 -29.38 19.31 30.60
CA ARG A 30 -29.76 18.13 29.81
C ARG A 30 -30.57 18.60 28.61
N THR A 31 -30.10 18.32 27.41
CA THR A 31 -30.96 17.97 26.26
C THR A 31 -30.15 17.13 25.28
N ASN A 32 -30.50 15.85 25.26
CA ASN A 32 -30.47 14.88 24.18
C ASN A 32 -30.14 15.48 22.80
N GLU A 33 -29.09 14.99 22.15
CA GLU A 33 -29.18 14.38 20.82
C GLU A 33 -27.82 13.83 20.40
N ALA A 34 -27.81 12.52 20.16
CA ALA A 34 -26.67 11.78 19.67
C ALA A 34 -26.37 12.21 18.23
N SER A 35 -25.32 13.01 18.04
CA SER A 35 -24.65 13.08 16.74
C SER A 35 -23.37 12.27 16.79
N LYS A 36 -23.57 10.95 16.79
CA LYS A 36 -22.56 9.98 16.36
C LYS A 36 -22.27 10.31 14.90
N SER A 37 -21.15 10.99 14.65
CA SER A 37 -20.65 11.26 13.31
C SER A 37 -20.43 9.90 12.64
N THR A 38 -21.45 9.52 11.87
CA THR A 38 -21.52 8.26 11.16
C THR A 38 -20.92 8.56 9.79
N LEU A 39 -19.60 8.44 9.69
CA LEU A 39 -18.97 8.13 8.41
C LEU A 39 -19.35 6.69 8.08
N THR A 40 -20.54 6.51 7.53
CA THR A 40 -20.86 5.32 6.73
C THR A 40 -20.01 5.38 5.47
N ALA A 41 -18.77 4.90 5.57
CA ALA A 41 -18.18 4.18 4.46
C ALA A 41 -18.94 2.84 4.37
N GLN A 42 -20.16 2.88 3.83
CA GLN A 42 -20.77 1.71 3.21
C GLN A 42 -20.04 1.46 1.88
N GLY A 43 -18.74 1.15 1.98
CA GLY A 43 -18.10 0.34 0.97
C GLY A 43 -18.81 -1.02 1.06
N ASN A 44 -19.41 -1.45 -0.03
CA ASN A 44 -19.87 -2.84 -0.13
C ASN A 44 -18.72 -3.74 0.36
N PRO A 45 -18.97 -4.74 1.22
CA PRO A 45 -17.95 -5.73 1.48
C PRO A 45 -17.56 -6.31 0.12
N VAL A 46 -16.32 -6.05 -0.30
CA VAL A 46 -15.77 -6.70 -1.48
C VAL A 46 -15.87 -8.19 -1.17
N ASN A 47 -16.71 -8.88 -1.92
CA ASN A 47 -16.89 -10.32 -1.75
C ASN A 47 -15.58 -10.96 -2.22
N ASP A 48 -14.63 -11.12 -1.30
CA ASP A 48 -13.29 -11.66 -1.55
C ASP A 48 -13.32 -13.11 -2.06
N ASN A 49 -14.48 -13.78 -2.01
CA ASN A 49 -14.71 -15.16 -2.47
C ASN A 49 -14.61 -15.36 -4.01
N GLY A 50 -13.95 -14.44 -4.71
CA GLY A 50 -13.88 -14.44 -6.16
C GLY A 50 -12.49 -14.24 -6.75
N ILE A 51 -11.45 -14.01 -5.94
CA ILE A 51 -10.12 -13.70 -6.48
C ILE A 51 -9.25 -14.95 -6.69
N GLU A 52 -9.57 -16.06 -6.02
CA GLU A 52 -8.86 -17.33 -6.20
C GLU A 52 -9.00 -17.84 -7.64
N GLY A 53 -7.92 -18.38 -8.20
CA GLY A 53 -7.89 -18.95 -9.54
C GLY A 53 -6.66 -18.54 -10.33
N ASN A 54 -6.69 -18.87 -11.62
CA ASN A 54 -5.64 -18.53 -12.55
C ASN A 54 -6.11 -17.38 -13.44
N TRP A 55 -5.20 -16.46 -13.72
CA TRP A 55 -5.42 -15.25 -14.49
C TRP A 55 -4.32 -15.17 -15.55
N ALA A 56 -4.66 -14.67 -16.72
CA ALA A 56 -3.68 -14.45 -17.77
C ALA A 56 -4.08 -13.29 -18.68
N GLY A 57 -3.09 -12.70 -19.33
CA GLY A 57 -3.31 -11.55 -20.19
C GLY A 57 -1.99 -10.89 -20.56
N GLN A 58 -2.11 -9.66 -21.07
CA GLN A 58 -0.98 -8.89 -21.54
C GLN A 58 -0.48 -7.95 -20.43
N LEU A 59 0.81 -8.10 -20.10
CA LEU A 59 1.64 -7.15 -19.36
C LEU A 59 2.67 -6.59 -20.38
N GLU A 60 3.91 -6.30 -19.98
CA GLU A 60 5.01 -6.11 -20.95
C GLU A 60 5.31 -7.38 -21.77
N GLY A 61 4.87 -8.54 -21.29
CA GLY A 61 4.84 -9.80 -22.02
C GLY A 61 3.56 -10.58 -21.71
N GLN A 62 3.54 -11.88 -22.01
CA GLN A 62 2.48 -12.76 -21.55
C GLN A 62 2.57 -12.90 -20.02
N GLY A 63 1.53 -12.46 -19.34
CA GLY A 63 1.40 -12.51 -17.89
C GLY A 63 0.56 -13.69 -17.44
N GLU A 64 0.99 -14.37 -16.38
CA GLU A 64 0.19 -15.37 -15.68
C GLU A 64 0.23 -15.11 -14.16
N LEU A 65 -0.94 -15.13 -13.53
CA LEU A 65 -1.12 -14.96 -12.10
C LEU A 65 -1.96 -16.12 -11.54
N SER A 66 -1.45 -16.81 -10.53
CA SER A 66 -2.21 -17.80 -9.77
C SER A 66 -2.44 -17.27 -8.36
N ILE A 67 -3.68 -17.35 -7.88
CA ILE A 67 -4.06 -16.98 -6.52
C ILE A 67 -4.73 -18.17 -5.85
N ARG A 68 -4.23 -18.54 -4.66
CA ARG A 68 -4.76 -19.61 -3.83
C ARG A 68 -5.08 -19.07 -2.44
N ARG A 69 -6.17 -19.57 -1.85
CA ARG A 69 -6.52 -19.23 -0.47
C ARG A 69 -5.65 -20.00 0.51
N GLY A 70 -4.90 -19.28 1.34
CA GLY A 70 -4.24 -19.80 2.52
C GLY A 70 -5.10 -19.65 3.78
N PRO A 71 -4.61 -20.08 4.95
CA PRO A 71 -5.36 -19.99 6.21
C PRO A 71 -5.68 -18.55 6.63
N SER A 72 -4.75 -17.61 6.40
CA SER A 72 -4.81 -16.22 6.88
C SER A 72 -4.54 -15.18 5.81
N SER A 73 -4.16 -15.60 4.60
CA SER A 73 -3.76 -14.76 3.47
C SER A 73 -4.11 -15.45 2.16
N TYR A 74 -4.09 -14.70 1.06
CA TYR A 74 -4.02 -15.27 -0.27
C TYR A 74 -2.56 -15.43 -0.67
N GLN A 75 -2.19 -16.60 -1.15
CA GLN A 75 -0.88 -16.88 -1.73
C GLN A 75 -0.97 -16.63 -3.24
N PHE A 76 0.01 -15.94 -3.80
CA PHE A 76 0.05 -15.70 -5.23
C PHE A 76 1.42 -16.03 -5.85
N SER A 77 1.39 -16.31 -7.14
CA SER A 77 2.57 -16.38 -8.02
C SER A 77 2.21 -15.65 -9.32
N LEU A 78 3.05 -14.68 -9.69
CA LEU A 78 2.91 -13.82 -10.86
C LEU A 78 4.16 -13.98 -11.73
N THR A 79 3.95 -14.18 -13.02
CA THR A 79 5.04 -14.28 -14.01
C THR A 79 4.75 -13.38 -15.20
N VAL A 80 5.81 -12.90 -15.85
CA VAL A 80 5.77 -12.22 -17.14
C VAL A 80 6.83 -12.84 -18.04
N LYS A 81 6.48 -13.17 -19.30
CA LYS A 81 7.42 -13.72 -20.29
C LYS A 81 7.12 -13.18 -21.67
N SER A 82 8.13 -12.68 -22.39
CA SER A 82 8.05 -12.37 -23.81
C SER A 82 8.83 -13.40 -24.64
N GLU A 83 8.37 -13.67 -25.85
CA GLU A 83 9.07 -14.54 -26.79
C GLU A 83 10.10 -13.76 -27.61
N ALA A 84 11.14 -14.47 -28.07
CA ALA A 84 12.15 -13.87 -28.94
C ALA A 84 11.52 -13.45 -30.28
N GLY A 85 11.56 -12.16 -30.59
CA GLY A 85 11.06 -11.60 -31.86
C GLY A 85 10.08 -10.44 -31.72
N GLU A 86 9.50 -10.23 -30.54
CA GLU A 86 8.52 -9.15 -30.29
C GLU A 86 9.12 -7.95 -29.54
N GLY A 87 10.44 -7.96 -29.28
CA GLY A 87 11.12 -6.92 -28.52
C GLY A 87 12.28 -7.48 -27.70
N PRO A 88 12.75 -6.75 -26.65
CA PRO A 88 13.70 -7.30 -25.70
C PRO A 88 13.09 -8.55 -25.04
N VAL A 89 13.88 -9.63 -24.99
CA VAL A 89 13.50 -10.83 -24.26
C VAL A 89 13.36 -10.46 -22.79
N CYS A 90 12.19 -10.73 -22.26
CA CYS A 90 11.74 -10.27 -20.97
C CYS A 90 11.20 -11.47 -20.21
N SER A 91 11.68 -11.68 -18.98
CA SER A 91 11.16 -12.71 -18.08
C SER A 91 11.26 -12.25 -16.63
N GLY A 92 10.17 -12.39 -15.88
CA GLY A 92 10.14 -12.08 -14.46
C GLY A 92 9.17 -12.95 -13.69
N GLU A 93 9.45 -13.12 -12.41
CA GLU A 93 8.60 -13.87 -11.49
C GLU A 93 8.63 -13.24 -10.09
N VAL A 94 7.46 -13.16 -9.47
CA VAL A 94 7.30 -12.73 -8.08
C VAL A 94 6.18 -13.53 -7.44
N SER A 95 6.38 -13.92 -6.19
CA SER A 95 5.39 -14.65 -5.40
C SER A 95 5.37 -14.11 -3.99
N GLY A 96 4.24 -14.31 -3.31
CA GLY A 96 4.08 -13.83 -1.96
C GLY A 96 2.66 -13.96 -1.45
N GLU A 97 2.33 -13.10 -0.49
CA GLU A 97 1.04 -13.10 0.17
C GLU A 97 0.36 -11.73 0.07
N ILE A 98 -0.97 -11.74 -0.11
CA ILE A 98 -1.83 -10.56 -0.05
C ILE A 98 -2.93 -10.78 0.99
N PRO A 99 -3.41 -9.72 1.67
CA PRO A 99 -4.35 -9.87 2.78
C PRO A 99 -5.70 -10.43 2.34
N LEU A 100 -6.31 -11.27 3.19
CA LEU A 100 -7.66 -11.78 2.93
C LEU A 100 -8.69 -10.64 2.86
N GLN A 101 -8.59 -9.68 3.78
CA GLN A 101 -9.55 -8.58 3.93
C GLN A 101 -8.94 -7.25 3.52
N GLY A 102 -9.81 -6.28 3.26
CA GLY A 102 -9.43 -4.93 2.86
C GLY A 102 -9.68 -4.68 1.38
N GLU A 103 -9.94 -3.41 1.08
CA GLU A 103 -10.22 -2.90 -0.26
C GLU A 103 -9.02 -3.06 -1.20
N PHE A 104 -7.81 -2.88 -0.67
CA PHE A 104 -6.58 -2.97 -1.42
C PHE A 104 -5.91 -4.32 -1.19
N LYS A 105 -5.70 -5.05 -2.27
CA LYS A 105 -4.86 -6.25 -2.27
C LYS A 105 -3.47 -5.81 -2.70
N THR A 106 -2.55 -5.70 -1.75
CA THR A 106 -1.20 -5.19 -2.01
C THR A 106 -0.17 -6.18 -1.48
N PHE A 107 0.79 -6.53 -2.32
CA PHE A 107 2.02 -7.20 -1.93
C PHE A 107 3.12 -6.15 -1.69
N ARG A 108 3.94 -6.36 -0.66
CA ARG A 108 5.14 -5.57 -0.39
C ARG A 108 6.26 -6.51 0.02
N ASP A 109 7.34 -6.49 -0.73
CA ASP A 109 8.58 -7.15 -0.33
C ASP A 109 9.39 -6.22 0.57
N ALA A 110 9.79 -6.71 1.74
CA ALA A 110 10.47 -5.90 2.75
C ALA A 110 11.95 -5.65 2.41
N GLU A 111 12.56 -6.53 1.61
CA GLU A 111 13.98 -6.47 1.28
C GLU A 111 14.25 -5.52 0.10
N THR A 112 13.50 -5.70 -0.99
CA THR A 112 13.65 -4.95 -2.23
C THR A 112 12.82 -3.67 -2.26
N GLY A 113 11.79 -3.57 -1.41
CA GLY A 113 10.81 -2.49 -1.48
C GLY A 113 9.86 -2.60 -2.66
N CYS A 114 9.88 -3.72 -3.40
CA CYS A 114 8.91 -4.01 -4.45
C CYS A 114 7.50 -4.01 -3.88
N ARG A 115 6.60 -3.34 -4.59
CA ARG A 115 5.17 -3.30 -4.27
C ARG A 115 4.38 -3.65 -5.51
N ILE A 116 3.37 -4.50 -5.35
CA ILE A 116 2.40 -4.80 -6.40
C ILE A 116 1.01 -4.55 -5.83
N ASP A 117 0.25 -3.68 -6.47
CA ASP A 117 -1.15 -3.45 -6.16
C ASP A 117 -2.03 -4.21 -7.15
N PHE A 118 -3.01 -4.94 -6.61
CA PHE A 118 -3.97 -5.73 -7.37
C PHE A 118 -5.36 -5.08 -7.22
N SER A 119 -5.97 -4.71 -8.34
CA SER A 119 -7.31 -4.12 -8.41
C SER A 119 -8.25 -5.09 -9.12
N PHE A 120 -9.07 -5.81 -8.33
CA PHE A 120 -9.98 -6.84 -8.85
C PHE A 120 -11.35 -6.26 -9.21
N LYS A 121 -11.80 -6.49 -10.45
CA LYS A 121 -13.11 -6.11 -10.99
C LYS A 121 -13.74 -7.31 -11.69
N GLY A 122 -14.40 -8.18 -10.92
CA GLY A 122 -15.02 -9.39 -11.44
C GLY A 122 -13.99 -10.37 -12.00
N ARG A 123 -13.96 -10.57 -13.33
CA ARG A 123 -13.00 -11.42 -14.04
C ARG A 123 -11.78 -10.68 -14.56
N LEU A 124 -11.62 -9.40 -14.23
CA LEU A 124 -10.45 -8.61 -14.58
C LEU A 124 -9.65 -8.28 -13.31
N VAL A 125 -8.32 -8.37 -13.39
CA VAL A 125 -7.41 -7.79 -12.39
C VAL A 125 -6.47 -6.82 -13.10
N GLU A 126 -6.38 -5.61 -12.58
CA GLU A 126 -5.41 -4.60 -12.99
C GLU A 126 -4.23 -4.65 -12.01
N LEU A 127 -3.01 -4.65 -12.53
CA LEU A 127 -1.77 -4.70 -11.77
C LEU A 127 -1.00 -3.40 -11.96
N SER A 128 -0.47 -2.86 -10.86
CA SER A 128 0.53 -1.78 -10.90
C SER A 128 1.70 -2.12 -9.98
N GLU A 129 2.93 -1.81 -10.40
CA GLU A 129 4.13 -2.10 -9.61
C GLU A 129 4.91 -0.84 -9.22
N ILE A 130 5.70 -0.95 -8.16
CA ILE A 130 6.68 0.06 -7.76
C ILE A 130 7.94 -0.68 -7.30
N ASN A 131 9.10 -0.32 -7.86
CA ASN A 131 10.42 -0.85 -7.48
C ASN A 131 10.58 -2.39 -7.59
N CYS A 132 10.01 -3.01 -8.61
CA CYS A 132 10.04 -4.48 -8.77
C CYS A 132 11.09 -5.00 -9.77
N MET A 133 12.02 -4.15 -10.21
CA MET A 133 13.09 -4.52 -11.15
C MET A 133 13.95 -5.71 -10.70
N THR A 134 14.06 -5.96 -9.39
CA THR A 134 14.79 -7.15 -8.88
C THR A 134 14.14 -8.47 -9.30
N PHE A 135 12.84 -8.47 -9.59
CA PHE A 135 12.07 -9.67 -9.95
C PHE A 135 11.97 -9.93 -11.46
N HIS A 136 12.16 -8.90 -12.29
CA HIS A 136 11.96 -9.00 -13.75
C HIS A 136 13.03 -8.30 -14.61
N GLY A 137 13.99 -7.61 -13.99
CA GLY A 137 15.05 -6.86 -14.66
C GLY A 137 14.64 -5.44 -15.04
N ALA A 138 15.31 -4.90 -16.07
CA ALA A 138 15.01 -3.56 -16.61
C ALA A 138 14.16 -3.59 -17.89
N SER A 139 13.88 -4.79 -18.41
CA SER A 139 13.25 -4.99 -19.71
C SER A 139 11.76 -5.36 -19.61
N CYS A 140 11.23 -5.52 -18.41
CA CYS A 140 9.85 -5.94 -18.16
C CYS A 140 9.16 -5.00 -17.17
N SER A 141 7.88 -5.23 -17.01
CA SER A 141 7.06 -4.73 -15.92
C SER A 141 5.93 -5.72 -15.66
N PHE A 142 5.48 -5.80 -14.41
CA PHE A 142 4.24 -6.49 -14.05
C PHE A 142 2.99 -5.63 -14.24
N GLU A 143 3.11 -4.39 -14.72
CA GLU A 143 1.96 -3.53 -15.02
C GLU A 143 1.10 -4.09 -16.16
N GLY A 144 -0.21 -3.98 -16.02
CA GLY A 144 -1.16 -4.35 -17.06
C GLY A 144 -2.45 -4.95 -16.51
N SER A 145 -3.07 -5.82 -17.30
CA SER A 145 -4.34 -6.42 -16.92
C SER A 145 -4.43 -7.90 -17.29
N LEU A 146 -4.96 -8.69 -16.38
CA LEU A 146 -5.14 -10.13 -16.56
C LEU A 146 -6.62 -10.48 -16.44
N GLN A 147 -7.07 -11.44 -17.24
CA GLN A 147 -8.41 -12.00 -17.17
C GLN A 147 -8.40 -13.37 -16.50
N LYS A 148 -9.41 -13.60 -15.66
CA LYS A 148 -9.61 -14.87 -14.98
C LYS A 148 -9.94 -15.97 -15.99
N ARG A 149 -9.19 -17.07 -15.98
CA ARG A 149 -9.45 -18.27 -16.80
C ARG A 149 -10.57 -19.11 -16.20
#